data_AF-A0A822FQU0-F1
#
_entry.id   AF-A0A822FQU0-F1
#
_cell.length_a   1.000
_cell.length_b   1.000
_cell.length_c   1.000
_cell.angle_alpha   90.00
_cell.angle_beta   90.00
_cell.angle_gamma   90.00
#
_symmetry.space_group_name_H-M   'P 1'
#
loop_
_entity.id
_entity.type
_entity.pdbx_description
1 polymer ?
#
loop_
_entity_poly.entity_id
_entity_poly.type
_entity_poly.pdbx_seq_one_letter_code
_entity_poly.pdbx_strand_id
1 'polypeptide(L)'
;DKPFYIRLHSSCVTSETLRGCDCDCVQQLEGAIKIISEKQQGILFYLLQEGRGAGYVGKSRDRMLVQASCDQISTFEAYQVMGLKKDHRHYENIGQICDLLGIGNAQFVLLTNNPDKIQAMTDLKLNVISTVPLEFDSSPFNVAYLSSKQASGHLLRSASHSTLR
;
A
#
# COMPACT_ATOMS: atom_id res chain seq x y z
N ASP A 1 -6.23 -14.22 23.71
CA ASP A 1 -5.67 -12.84 23.65
C ASP A 1 -6.36 -12.01 22.60
N LYS A 2 -6.36 -10.68 22.78
CA LYS A 2 -6.89 -9.73 21.80
C LYS A 2 -5.96 -9.68 20.58
N PRO A 3 -6.47 -9.60 19.35
CA PRO A 3 -5.63 -9.63 18.15
C PRO A 3 -4.86 -8.32 17.96
N PHE A 4 -3.71 -8.40 17.32
CA PHE A 4 -2.91 -7.25 16.90
C PHE A 4 -3.42 -6.70 15.57
N TYR A 5 -3.70 -5.40 15.52
CA TYR A 5 -3.98 -4.70 14.27
C TYR A 5 -2.67 -4.37 13.57
N ILE A 6 -2.43 -4.94 12.40
CA ILE A 6 -1.15 -4.82 11.70
C ILE A 6 -1.30 -4.11 10.37
N ARG A 7 -0.36 -3.21 10.09
CA ARG A 7 -0.21 -2.57 8.78
C ARG A 7 1.19 -2.83 8.23
N LEU A 8 1.28 -3.47 7.07
CA LEU A 8 2.49 -3.46 6.26
C LEU A 8 2.43 -2.22 5.36
N HIS A 9 3.23 -1.20 5.62
CA HIS A 9 3.23 0.05 4.88
C HIS A 9 4.49 0.17 4.03
N SER A 10 4.35 0.29 2.70
CA SER A 10 5.50 0.57 1.84
C SER A 10 5.66 2.08 1.74
N SER A 11 6.86 2.59 2.05
CA SER A 11 7.18 4.02 2.07
C SER A 11 6.80 4.72 0.75
N CYS A 12 6.30 5.94 0.86
CA CYS A 12 5.95 6.80 -0.27
C CYS A 12 6.32 8.26 0.04
N VAL A 13 7.58 8.64 -0.19
CA VAL A 13 8.15 9.97 0.09
C VAL A 13 7.34 11.09 -0.58
N THR A 14 6.92 10.89 -1.83
CA THR A 14 6.17 11.92 -2.57
C THR A 14 4.82 12.24 -1.92
N SER A 15 4.15 11.27 -1.29
CA SER A 15 2.86 11.49 -0.66
C SER A 15 3.00 11.82 0.83
N GLU A 16 3.83 11.07 1.55
CA GLU A 16 3.91 11.13 3.01
C GLU A 16 4.70 12.34 3.50
N THR A 17 5.77 12.69 2.78
CA THR A 17 6.63 13.83 3.14
C THR A 17 6.25 15.07 2.35
N LEU A 18 6.11 14.93 1.02
CA LEU A 18 5.85 16.08 0.14
C LEU A 18 4.36 16.38 -0.06
N ARG A 19 3.46 15.58 0.51
CA ARG A 19 2.00 15.76 0.45
C ARG A 19 1.45 15.79 -0.99
N GLY A 20 2.09 15.03 -1.89
CA GLY A 20 1.59 14.80 -3.24
C GLY A 20 0.19 14.17 -3.25
N CYS A 21 -0.67 14.68 -4.13
CA CYS A 21 -2.07 14.28 -4.28
C CYS A 21 -2.32 13.20 -5.35
N ASP A 22 -1.25 12.69 -5.97
CA ASP A 22 -1.29 11.78 -7.12
C ASP A 22 -1.47 10.30 -6.74
N CYS A 23 -1.51 10.00 -5.43
CA CYS A 23 -1.83 8.70 -4.84
C CYS A 23 -2.52 8.87 -3.48
N ASP A 24 -2.84 7.76 -2.82
CA ASP A 24 -3.55 7.69 -1.54
C ASP A 24 -2.65 7.23 -0.36
N CYS A 25 -1.33 7.22 -0.56
CA CYS A 25 -0.40 6.60 0.38
C CYS A 25 -0.39 7.27 1.76
N VAL A 26 -0.42 8.60 1.83
CA VAL A 26 -0.43 9.32 3.10
C VAL A 26 -1.72 9.11 3.89
N GLN A 27 -2.87 9.08 3.21
CA GLN A 27 -4.16 8.77 3.82
C GLN A 27 -4.15 7.35 4.39
N GLN A 28 -3.61 6.38 3.64
CA GLN A 28 -3.47 5.01 4.14
C GLN A 28 -2.52 4.90 5.35
N LEU A 29 -1.44 5.67 5.39
CA LEU A 29 -0.52 5.72 6.53
C LEU A 29 -1.22 6.28 7.78
N GLU A 30 -1.78 7.49 7.66
CA GLU A 30 -2.43 8.19 8.77
C GLU A 30 -3.67 7.43 9.27
N GLY A 31 -4.47 6.86 8.36
CA GLY A 31 -5.61 6.02 8.70
C GLY A 31 -5.21 4.73 9.43
N ALA A 32 -4.13 4.08 8.99
CA ALA A 32 -3.62 2.91 9.71
C ALA A 32 -3.17 3.26 11.13
N ILE A 33 -2.42 4.37 11.30
CA ILE A 33 -1.99 4.86 12.61
C ILE A 33 -3.19 5.14 13.50
N LYS A 34 -4.21 5.83 12.98
CA LYS A 34 -5.45 6.12 13.70
C LYS A 34 -6.13 4.84 14.20
N ILE A 35 -6.37 3.87 13.32
CA ILE A 35 -7.00 2.59 13.69
C ILE A 35 -6.17 1.85 14.74
N ILE A 36 -4.86 1.75 14.56
CA ILE A 36 -3.97 1.08 15.52
C ILE A 36 -4.04 1.76 16.89
N SER A 37 -4.01 3.09 16.92
CA SER A 37 -4.12 3.88 18.14
C SER A 37 -5.45 3.67 18.85
N GLU A 38 -6.58 3.70 18.13
CA GLU A 38 -7.91 3.47 18.68
C GLU A 38 -8.06 2.06 19.26
N LYS A 39 -7.42 1.07 18.64
CA LYS A 39 -7.44 -0.32 19.11
C LYS A 39 -6.49 -0.57 20.28
N GLN A 40 -5.53 0.33 20.52
CA GLN A 40 -4.52 0.23 21.59
C GLN A 40 -3.67 -1.05 21.55
N GLN A 41 -3.67 -1.76 20.42
CA GLN A 41 -2.91 -2.99 20.23
C GLN A 41 -2.67 -3.22 18.74
N GLY A 42 -1.48 -2.89 18.27
CA GLY A 42 -1.14 -3.03 16.87
C GLY A 42 0.27 -2.59 16.54
N ILE A 43 0.67 -2.86 15.31
CA ILE A 43 2.02 -2.64 14.79
C ILE A 43 1.93 -2.11 13.36
N LEU A 44 2.70 -1.07 13.08
CA LEU A 44 2.92 -0.58 11.74
C LEU A 44 4.34 -0.91 11.31
N PHE A 45 4.48 -1.78 10.31
CA PHE A 45 5.75 -2.05 9.67
C PHE A 45 5.96 -1.03 8.56
N TYR A 46 6.89 -0.10 8.77
CA TYR A 46 7.26 0.90 7.77
C TYR A 46 8.42 0.37 6.92
N LEU A 47 8.11 -0.10 5.71
CA LEU A 47 9.02 -0.77 4.80
C LEU A 47 9.57 0.23 3.80
N LEU A 48 10.90 0.42 3.78
CA LEU A 48 11.59 1.32 2.86
C LEU A 48 11.65 0.75 1.43
N GLN A 49 10.49 0.70 0.78
CA GLN A 49 10.27 0.06 -0.52
C GLN A 49 9.47 0.99 -1.46
N GLU A 50 9.99 2.21 -1.63
CA GLU A 50 9.42 3.25 -2.50
C GLU A 50 9.15 2.74 -3.92
N GLY A 51 8.07 3.25 -4.54
CA GLY A 51 7.76 2.95 -5.94
C GLY A 51 7.53 1.47 -6.19
N ARG A 52 6.82 0.77 -5.29
CA ARG A 52 6.68 -0.71 -5.34
C ARG A 52 8.04 -1.43 -5.39
N GLY A 53 9.06 -0.88 -4.73
CA GLY A 53 10.42 -1.42 -4.74
C GLY A 53 11.29 -1.01 -5.94
N ALA A 54 10.74 -0.28 -6.93
CA ALA A 54 11.53 0.32 -8.02
C ALA A 54 12.35 1.54 -7.57
N GLY A 55 12.15 2.00 -6.34
CA GLY A 55 12.82 3.16 -5.77
C GLY A 55 12.22 4.47 -6.25
N TYR A 56 12.69 5.57 -5.63
CA TYR A 56 12.20 6.91 -5.92
C TYR A 56 12.41 7.30 -7.40
N VAL A 57 13.60 7.06 -7.95
CA VAL A 57 13.91 7.39 -9.35
C VAL A 57 13.04 6.61 -10.33
N GLY A 58 12.80 5.32 -10.07
CA GLY A 58 11.91 4.49 -10.89
C GLY A 58 10.48 5.04 -10.89
N LYS A 59 9.96 5.38 -9.70
CA LYS A 59 8.66 6.02 -9.57
C LYS A 59 8.58 7.38 -10.26
N SER A 60 9.59 8.23 -10.12
CA SER A 60 9.58 9.55 -10.75
C SER A 60 9.53 9.44 -12.27
N ARG A 61 10.30 8.52 -12.87
CA ARG A 61 10.27 8.27 -14.32
C ARG A 61 8.93 7.71 -14.78
N ASP A 62 8.36 6.77 -14.04
CA ASP A 62 7.01 6.26 -14.27
C ASP A 62 5.98 7.39 -14.29
N ARG A 63 5.97 8.24 -13.25
CA ARG A 63 5.05 9.39 -13.20
C ARG A 63 5.23 10.33 -14.38
N MET A 64 6.47 10.57 -14.83
CA MET A 64 6.74 11.37 -16.03
C MET A 64 6.14 10.74 -17.29
N LEU A 65 6.28 9.43 -17.48
CA LEU A 65 5.73 8.72 -18.64
C LEU A 65 4.20 8.74 -18.65
N VAL A 66 3.59 8.43 -17.50
CA VAL A 66 2.14 8.46 -17.31
C VAL A 66 1.59 9.87 -17.60
N GLN A 67 2.19 10.90 -17.01
CA GLN A 67 1.77 12.29 -17.24
C GLN A 67 1.98 12.75 -18.69
N ALA A 68 3.12 12.40 -19.31
CA ALA A 68 3.39 12.73 -20.72
C ALA A 68 2.41 12.06 -21.69
N SER A 69 1.87 10.90 -21.29
CA SER A 69 0.81 10.20 -22.04
C SER A 69 -0.59 10.78 -21.80
N CYS A 70 -0.75 11.81 -20.96
CA CYS A 70 -2.04 12.29 -20.48
C CYS A 70 -2.85 11.17 -19.80
N ASP A 71 -2.20 10.37 -18.95
CA ASP A 71 -2.77 9.22 -18.24
C ASP A 71 -3.36 8.12 -19.15
N GLN A 72 -2.95 8.07 -20.43
CA GLN A 72 -3.35 7.02 -21.37
C GLN A 72 -2.65 5.68 -21.11
N ILE A 73 -1.48 5.70 -20.46
CA ILE A 73 -0.83 4.50 -19.94
C ILE A 73 -0.87 4.50 -18.42
N SER A 74 -1.06 3.32 -17.85
CA SER A 74 -1.02 3.08 -16.42
C SER A 74 0.41 3.00 -15.88
N THR A 75 0.55 3.08 -14.54
CA THR A 75 1.83 2.87 -13.87
C THR A 75 2.48 1.52 -14.23
N PHE A 76 1.68 0.48 -14.46
CA PHE A 76 2.20 -0.84 -14.79
C PHE A 76 2.69 -0.93 -16.24
N GLU A 77 2.01 -0.26 -17.17
CA GLU A 77 2.45 -0.15 -18.56
C GLU A 77 3.72 0.70 -18.66
N ALA A 78 3.80 1.79 -17.91
CA ALA A 78 5.02 2.59 -17.81
C ALA A 78 6.20 1.79 -17.22
N TYR A 79 5.99 1.00 -16.15
CA TYR A 79 7.00 0.07 -15.66
C TYR A 79 7.43 -0.95 -16.72
N GLN A 80 6.49 -1.51 -17.48
CA GLN A 80 6.80 -2.44 -18.57
C GLN A 80 7.67 -1.77 -19.65
N VAL A 81 7.34 -0.54 -20.07
CA VAL A 81 8.14 0.25 -21.03
C VAL A 81 9.55 0.51 -20.48
N MET A 82 9.68 0.71 -19.18
CA MET A 82 10.96 0.87 -18.49
C MET A 82 11.74 -0.44 -18.28
N GLY A 83 11.18 -1.59 -18.66
CA GLY A 83 11.79 -2.92 -18.42
C GLY A 83 11.75 -3.37 -16.96
N LEU A 84 10.84 -2.82 -16.14
CA LEU A 84 10.68 -3.12 -14.72
C LEU A 84 9.56 -4.14 -14.49
N LYS A 85 9.62 -4.83 -13.34
CA LYS A 85 8.52 -5.68 -12.88
C LYS A 85 7.37 -4.81 -12.37
N LYS A 86 6.15 -5.34 -12.42
CA LYS A 86 4.98 -4.69 -11.82
C LYS A 86 5.15 -4.37 -10.33
N ASP A 87 5.91 -5.21 -9.63
CA ASP A 87 6.16 -5.11 -8.19
C ASP A 87 7.50 -5.77 -7.85
N HIS A 88 8.32 -5.06 -7.07
CA HIS A 88 9.63 -5.48 -6.58
C HIS A 88 9.65 -5.58 -5.06
N ARG A 89 8.50 -5.53 -4.39
CA ARG A 89 8.42 -5.60 -2.92
C ARG A 89 8.57 -7.03 -2.43
N HIS A 90 9.15 -7.15 -1.24
CA HIS A 90 9.35 -8.40 -0.52
C HIS A 90 8.97 -8.19 0.94
N TYR A 91 8.34 -9.17 1.57
CA TYR A 91 7.84 -9.06 2.94
C TYR A 91 8.48 -10.08 3.89
N GLU A 92 9.53 -10.77 3.43
CA GLU A 92 10.14 -11.91 4.11
C GLU A 92 10.63 -11.59 5.54
N ASN A 93 11.06 -10.35 5.76
CA ASN A 93 11.55 -9.88 7.05
C ASN A 93 10.45 -9.73 8.13
N ILE A 94 9.17 -9.69 7.74
CA ILE A 94 8.07 -9.46 8.69
C ILE A 94 7.95 -10.59 9.72
N GLY A 95 8.09 -11.84 9.29
CA GLY A 95 8.02 -13.00 10.19
C GLY A 95 9.10 -12.96 11.27
N GLN A 96 10.35 -12.70 10.87
CA GLN A 96 11.48 -12.57 11.79
C GLN A 96 11.29 -11.42 12.78
N ILE A 97 10.75 -10.29 12.34
CA ILE A 97 10.47 -9.17 13.24
C ILE A 97 9.34 -9.54 14.22
N CYS A 98 8.29 -10.23 13.77
CA CYS A 98 7.23 -10.73 14.66
C CYS A 98 7.79 -11.70 15.72
N ASP A 99 8.72 -12.58 15.36
CA ASP A 99 9.35 -13.50 16.31
C ASP A 99 10.21 -12.75 17.33
N LEU A 100 11.02 -11.78 16.88
CA LEU A 100 11.84 -10.93 17.75
C LEU A 100 11.00 -10.11 18.75
N LEU A 101 9.82 -9.67 18.33
CA LEU A 101 8.87 -8.95 19.17
C LEU A 101 8.04 -9.87 20.08
N GLY A 102 8.21 -11.21 19.98
CA GLY A 102 7.48 -12.19 20.78
C GLY A 102 6.01 -12.35 20.38
N ILE A 103 5.65 -11.96 19.16
CA ILE A 103 4.26 -11.96 18.67
C ILE A 103 4.03 -12.94 17.51
N GLY A 104 5.02 -13.76 17.11
CA GLY A 104 4.91 -14.67 15.96
C GLY A 104 3.69 -15.59 15.97
N ASN A 105 3.21 -15.98 17.16
CA ASN A 105 2.03 -16.83 17.36
C ASN A 105 0.73 -16.05 17.64
N ALA A 106 0.76 -14.72 17.59
CA ALA A 106 -0.41 -13.89 17.87
C ALA A 106 -1.44 -13.94 16.73
N GLN A 107 -2.68 -13.56 17.04
CA GLN A 107 -3.71 -13.35 16.04
C GLN A 107 -3.59 -11.95 15.44
N PHE A 108 -3.73 -11.83 14.13
CA PHE A 108 -3.55 -10.58 13.40
C PHE A 108 -4.81 -10.15 12.66
N VAL A 109 -5.15 -8.87 12.77
CA VAL A 109 -6.12 -8.18 11.89
C VAL A 109 -5.32 -7.29 10.93
N LEU A 110 -5.32 -7.63 9.65
CA LEU A 110 -4.47 -6.96 8.66
C LEU A 110 -5.18 -5.77 8.00
N LEU A 111 -4.57 -4.58 8.09
CA LEU A 111 -5.05 -3.34 7.49
C LEU A 111 -4.58 -3.22 6.02
N THR A 112 -5.32 -3.77 5.07
CA THR A 112 -4.92 -3.83 3.65
C THR A 112 -6.09 -3.91 2.67
N ASN A 113 -5.88 -3.33 1.48
CA ASN A 113 -6.68 -3.58 0.28
C ASN A 113 -5.90 -4.42 -0.76
N ASN A 114 -4.63 -4.72 -0.47
CA ASN A 114 -3.74 -5.44 -1.37
C ASN A 114 -3.77 -6.95 -1.03
N PRO A 115 -4.29 -7.82 -1.92
CA PRO A 115 -4.27 -9.26 -1.70
C PRO A 115 -2.85 -9.83 -1.59
N ASP A 116 -1.86 -9.24 -2.24
CA ASP A 116 -0.47 -9.71 -2.18
C ASP A 116 0.09 -9.65 -0.74
N LYS A 117 -0.36 -8.68 0.06
CA LYS A 117 0.04 -8.57 1.48
C LYS A 117 -0.62 -9.63 2.34
N ILE A 118 -1.84 -10.06 1.99
CA ILE A 118 -2.52 -11.17 2.65
C ILE A 118 -1.74 -12.45 2.36
N GLN A 119 -1.44 -12.70 1.09
CA GLN A 119 -0.66 -13.86 0.66
C GLN A 119 0.71 -13.91 1.34
N ALA A 120 1.42 -12.79 1.38
CA ALA A 120 2.72 -12.71 2.05
C ALA A 120 2.66 -13.07 3.54
N MET A 121 1.62 -12.66 4.27
CA MET A 121 1.44 -13.04 5.68
C MET A 121 1.14 -14.54 5.82
N THR A 122 0.34 -15.10 4.92
CA THR A 122 0.04 -16.53 4.85
C THR A 122 1.30 -17.36 4.58
N ASP A 123 2.15 -16.93 3.64
CA ASP A 123 3.40 -17.61 3.29
C ASP A 123 4.39 -17.61 4.47
N LEU A 124 4.36 -16.55 5.28
CA LEU A 124 5.11 -16.43 6.53
C LEU A 124 4.50 -17.21 7.70
N LYS A 125 3.38 -17.91 7.49
CA LYS A 125 2.62 -18.66 8.51
C LYS A 125 2.14 -17.78 9.68
N LEU A 126 1.95 -16.49 9.45
CA LEU A 126 1.39 -15.56 10.44
C LEU A 126 -0.14 -15.68 10.45
N ASN A 127 -0.73 -15.77 11.64
CA ASN A 127 -2.16 -16.05 11.81
C ASN A 127 -3.03 -14.81 11.56
N VAL A 128 -3.34 -14.52 10.30
CA VAL A 128 -4.27 -13.45 9.92
C VAL A 128 -5.72 -13.94 10.03
N ILE A 129 -6.44 -13.46 11.04
CA ILE A 129 -7.82 -13.88 11.33
C ILE A 129 -8.89 -13.05 10.60
N SER A 130 -8.54 -11.83 10.16
CA SER A 130 -9.41 -10.99 9.33
C SER A 130 -8.62 -9.82 8.70
N THR A 131 -9.25 -9.13 7.76
CA THR A 131 -8.71 -7.92 7.12
C THR A 131 -9.66 -6.75 7.30
N VAL A 132 -9.09 -5.55 7.46
CA VAL A 132 -9.83 -4.28 7.43
C VAL A 132 -9.32 -3.46 6.26
N PRO A 133 -10.20 -3.04 5.33
CA PRO A 133 -9.79 -2.20 4.21
C PRO A 133 -9.41 -0.79 4.68
N LEU A 134 -8.44 -0.18 4.00
CA LEU A 134 -8.02 1.21 4.17
C LEU A 134 -8.28 1.97 2.89
N GLU A 135 -9.51 2.45 2.75
CA GLU A 135 -10.00 3.15 1.57
C GLU A 135 -10.43 4.57 1.92
N PHE A 136 -10.20 5.49 0.99
CA PHE A 136 -10.50 6.92 1.11
C PHE A 136 -11.10 7.40 -0.20
N ASP A 137 -11.88 8.47 -0.13
CA ASP A 137 -12.47 9.07 -1.31
C ASP A 137 -11.39 9.48 -2.32
N SER A 138 -11.66 9.18 -3.59
CA SER A 138 -10.76 9.59 -4.67
C SER A 138 -10.80 11.11 -4.85
N SER A 139 -9.73 11.67 -5.41
CA SER A 139 -9.68 13.05 -5.88
C SER A 139 -9.41 13.07 -7.38
N PRO A 140 -9.68 14.18 -8.10
CA PRO A 140 -9.37 14.26 -9.52
C PRO A 140 -7.92 13.91 -9.87
N PHE A 141 -6.98 14.08 -8.94
CA PHE A 141 -5.54 13.88 -9.14
C PHE A 141 -5.08 12.42 -8.96
N ASN A 142 -5.87 11.56 -8.31
CA ASN A 142 -5.48 10.18 -8.05
C ASN A 142 -6.45 9.12 -8.60
N VAL A 143 -7.53 9.51 -9.28
CA VAL A 143 -8.47 8.55 -9.89
C VAL A 143 -7.75 7.60 -10.84
N ALA A 144 -6.90 8.10 -11.75
CA ALA A 144 -6.15 7.25 -12.67
C ALA A 144 -5.28 6.22 -11.94
N TYR A 145 -4.61 6.66 -10.87
CA TYR A 145 -3.79 5.80 -10.02
C TYR A 145 -4.60 4.72 -9.29
N LEU A 146 -5.75 5.10 -8.69
CA LEU A 146 -6.64 4.17 -8.00
C LEU A 146 -7.27 3.15 -8.96
N SER A 147 -7.67 3.60 -10.15
CA SER A 147 -8.16 2.73 -11.24
C SER A 147 -7.09 1.72 -11.68
N SER A 148 -5.84 2.17 -11.84
CA SER A 148 -4.72 1.28 -12.13
C SER A 148 -4.50 0.24 -11.02
N LYS A 149 -4.56 0.65 -9.74
CA LYS A 149 -4.50 -0.27 -8.60
C LYS A 149 -5.62 -1.31 -8.66
N GLN A 150 -6.86 -0.89 -8.89
CA GLN A 150 -8.01 -1.80 -8.97
C GLN A 150 -7.85 -2.80 -10.12
N ALA A 151 -7.45 -2.34 -11.31
CA ALA A 151 -7.17 -3.18 -12.47
C ALA A 151 -6.05 -4.21 -12.20
N SER A 152 -5.10 -3.87 -11.32
CA SER A 152 -4.03 -4.79 -10.90
C SER A 152 -4.43 -5.79 -9.80
N GLY A 153 -5.70 -5.82 -9.40
CA GLY A 153 -6.24 -6.79 -8.44
C GLY A 153 -6.41 -6.28 -7.00
N HIS A 154 -6.21 -4.98 -6.74
CA HIS A 154 -6.51 -4.42 -5.42
C HIS A 154 -8.03 -4.39 -5.15
N LEU A 155 -8.42 -4.71 -3.91
CA LEU A 155 -9.81 -4.70 -3.45
C LEU A 155 -10.24 -3.27 -3.05
N LEU A 156 -10.65 -2.47 -4.03
CA LEU A 156 -11.18 -1.11 -3.84
C LEU A 156 -12.65 -1.04 -4.24
N ARG A 157 -13.46 -0.22 -3.55
CA ARG A 157 -14.78 0.18 -4.04
C ARG A 157 -14.55 1.13 -5.22
N SER A 158 -15.38 1.03 -6.26
CA SER A 158 -15.21 1.74 -7.53
C SER A 158 -14.77 3.20 -7.33
N ALA A 159 -13.70 3.63 -8.00
CA ALA A 159 -13.23 5.02 -7.95
C ALA A 159 -14.29 5.97 -8.52
N SER A 160 -15.15 6.52 -7.66
CA SER A 160 -16.11 7.57 -8.04
C SER A 160 -15.44 8.93 -7.99
N HIS A 161 -15.52 9.72 -9.05
CA HIS A 161 -15.07 11.11 -9.06
C HIS A 161 -15.70 11.89 -7.90
N SER A 162 -14.91 12.23 -6.89
CA SER A 162 -15.26 13.31 -5.97
C SER A 162 -14.94 14.62 -6.68
N THR A 163 -15.96 15.41 -6.98
CA THR A 163 -15.75 16.83 -7.30
C THR A 163 -15.16 17.49 -6.06
N LEU A 164 -14.04 18.20 -6.23
CA LEU A 164 -13.42 19.02 -5.19
C LEU A 164 -14.52 19.85 -4.49
N ARG A 165 -14.68 19.65 -3.18
CA ARG A 165 -15.43 20.57 -2.32
C ARG A 165 -14.53 21.69 -1.86
#